data_AF-A0AAN7PER1-F1
#
_entry.id   AF-A0AAN7PER1-F1
#
_cell.length_a   1.000
_cell.length_b   1.000
_cell.length_c   1.000
_cell.angle_alpha   90.00
_cell.angle_beta   90.00
_cell.angle_gamma   90.00
#
_symmetry.space_group_name_H-M   'P 1'
#
loop_
_entity.id
_entity.type
_entity.pdbx_description
1 polymer ?
#
loop_
_entity_poly.entity_id
_entity_poly.type
_entity_poly.pdbx_seq_one_letter_code
_entity_poly.pdbx_strand_id
1 'polypeptide(L)'
;MVYFYQINIQTLPRAAPWFMGLILGYILSKPQQPRLNKVLIWSLLVTSVFVLIVCIFIYELRHFKDENLVENAIRICVVHPLWSFAICWIIYACANGYIPKINRFLSLPIFEIIAKISYSMYIIHYTQMNNSVFSMRRRIIFDSYETAIEACEYLIKNALVATIATLAIEMPIISITKLLLNKY
;
A
#
# COMPACT_ATOMS: atom_id res chain seq x y z
N MET A 1 -21.57 8.54 4.23
CA MET A 1 -21.42 8.34 2.77
C MET A 1 -20.64 9.48 2.08
N VAL A 2 -20.96 10.76 2.32
CA VAL A 2 -20.30 11.90 1.65
C VAL A 2 -18.78 12.00 1.92
N TYR A 3 -18.36 11.83 3.18
CA TYR A 3 -16.92 11.88 3.55
C TYR A 3 -16.08 10.76 2.89
N PHE A 4 -16.64 9.57 2.71
CA PHE A 4 -15.93 8.42 2.13
C PHE A 4 -15.73 8.58 0.61
N TYR A 5 -16.69 9.20 -0.08
CA TYR A 5 -16.59 9.56 -1.51
C TYR A 5 -15.53 10.67 -1.72
N GLN A 6 -15.52 11.71 -0.89
CA GLN A 6 -14.56 12.81 -1.02
C GLN A 6 -13.10 12.37 -0.80
N ILE A 7 -12.85 11.45 0.13
CA ILE A 7 -11.49 10.98 0.42
C ILE A 7 -11.01 9.97 -0.64
N ASN A 8 -11.88 9.09 -1.14
CA ASN A 8 -11.46 8.03 -2.07
C ASN A 8 -11.37 8.48 -3.53
N ILE A 9 -12.10 9.51 -3.94
CA ILE A 9 -12.16 9.93 -5.36
C ILE A 9 -11.12 11.02 -5.67
N GLN A 10 -10.55 11.65 -4.66
CA GLN A 10 -9.46 12.60 -4.86
C GLN A 10 -8.22 11.87 -5.40
N THR A 11 -7.89 12.15 -6.66
CA THR A 11 -6.74 11.58 -7.38
C THR A 11 -5.42 12.22 -6.97
N LEU A 12 -5.46 13.49 -6.52
CA LEU A 12 -4.30 14.29 -6.20
C LEU A 12 -3.37 13.67 -5.12
N PRO A 13 -3.88 13.18 -3.99
CA PRO A 13 -3.05 12.54 -2.96
C PRO A 13 -2.39 11.24 -3.43
N ARG A 14 -2.98 10.56 -4.42
CA ARG A 14 -2.48 9.29 -4.98
C ARG A 14 -1.47 9.49 -6.10
N ALA A 15 -1.36 10.70 -6.65
CA ALA A 15 -0.39 11.02 -7.70
C ALA A 15 1.06 11.00 -7.18
N ALA A 16 1.28 11.40 -5.92
CA ALA A 16 2.61 11.45 -5.32
C ALA A 16 3.35 10.09 -5.33
N PRO A 17 2.77 8.97 -4.85
CA PRO A 17 3.39 7.64 -4.98
C PRO A 17 3.75 7.27 -6.43
N TRP A 18 2.90 7.62 -7.39
CA TRP A 18 3.12 7.31 -8.80
C TRP A 18 4.32 8.05 -9.38
N PHE A 19 4.42 9.36 -9.14
CA PHE A 19 5.57 10.16 -9.56
C PHE A 19 6.87 9.69 -8.89
N MET A 20 6.83 9.41 -7.59
CA MET A 20 8.01 8.92 -6.86
C MET A 20 8.50 7.58 -7.40
N GLY A 21 7.59 6.66 -7.72
CA GLY A 21 7.92 5.38 -8.34
C GLY A 21 8.53 5.54 -9.74
N LEU A 22 8.01 6.45 -10.57
CA LEU A 22 8.59 6.76 -11.88
C LEU A 22 10.00 7.33 -11.79
N ILE A 23 10.20 8.31 -10.90
CA ILE A 23 11.51 8.92 -10.66
C ILE A 23 12.51 7.85 -10.21
N LEU A 24 12.12 7.00 -9.27
CA LEU A 24 12.95 5.90 -8.80
C LEU A 24 13.29 4.93 -9.93
N GLY A 25 12.30 4.53 -10.74
CA GLY A 25 12.51 3.64 -11.88
C GLY A 25 13.51 4.22 -12.90
N TYR A 26 13.40 5.53 -13.18
CA TYR A 26 14.37 6.23 -14.03
C TYR A 26 15.78 6.26 -13.43
N ILE A 27 15.90 6.50 -12.11
CA ILE A 27 17.20 6.46 -11.42
C ILE A 27 17.79 5.06 -11.51
N LEU A 28 17.03 4.00 -11.21
CA LEU A 28 17.49 2.60 -11.26
C LEU A 28 17.90 2.15 -12.67
N SER A 29 17.29 2.71 -13.72
CA SER A 29 17.67 2.41 -15.11
C SER A 29 19.07 2.91 -15.48
N LYS A 30 19.69 3.78 -14.66
CA LYS A 30 21.04 4.26 -14.94
C LYS A 30 22.09 3.20 -14.56
N PRO A 31 23.07 2.92 -15.44
CA PRO A 31 24.06 1.85 -15.23
C PRO A 31 25.09 2.16 -14.13
N GLN A 32 25.27 3.43 -13.77
CA GLN A 32 26.21 3.86 -12.74
C GLN A 32 25.45 4.50 -11.59
N GLN A 33 25.48 3.84 -10.43
CA GLN A 33 24.87 4.31 -9.20
C GLN A 33 25.96 4.82 -8.25
N PRO A 34 25.75 5.95 -7.56
CA PRO A 34 26.74 6.51 -6.65
C PRO A 34 27.03 5.52 -5.51
N ARG A 35 28.32 5.30 -5.21
CA ARG A 35 28.71 4.48 -4.04
C ARG A 35 28.43 5.26 -2.76
N LEU A 36 27.42 4.82 -2.01
CA LEU A 36 27.07 5.42 -0.72
C LEU A 36 27.82 4.75 0.43
N ASN A 37 28.09 5.53 1.47
CA ASN A 37 28.68 5.01 2.71
C ASN A 37 27.71 4.07 3.43
N LYS A 38 28.23 2.97 3.98
CA LYS A 38 27.42 1.99 4.74
C LYS A 38 26.63 2.65 5.88
N VAL A 39 27.25 3.58 6.60
CA VAL A 39 26.59 4.32 7.70
C VAL A 39 25.39 5.11 7.19
N LEU A 40 25.55 5.82 6.06
CA LEU A 40 24.48 6.61 5.45
C LEU A 40 23.31 5.73 4.97
N ILE A 41 23.61 4.56 4.42
CA ILE A 41 22.59 3.61 3.97
C ILE A 41 21.75 3.13 5.16
N TRP A 42 22.41 2.68 6.23
CA TRP A 42 21.73 2.17 7.41
C TRP A 42 20.99 3.29 8.16
N SER A 43 21.55 4.50 8.25
CA SER A 43 20.87 5.64 8.89
C SER A 43 19.59 6.03 8.13
N LEU A 44 19.66 6.09 6.80
CA LEU A 44 18.50 6.40 5.97
C LEU A 44 17.47 5.27 6.00
N LEU A 45 17.89 4.01 6.09
CA LEU A 45 16.96 2.89 6.28
C LEU A 45 16.18 2.99 7.59
N VAL A 46 16.88 3.21 8.71
CA VAL A 46 16.25 3.37 10.03
C VAL A 46 15.30 4.58 10.02
N THR A 47 15.73 5.67 9.39
CA THR A 47 14.90 6.88 9.22
C THR A 47 13.66 6.57 8.40
N SER A 48 13.77 5.84 7.29
CA SER A 48 12.61 5.44 6.47
C SER A 48 11.61 4.59 7.26
N VAL A 49 12.08 3.61 8.04
CA VAL A 49 11.20 2.79 8.88
C VAL A 49 10.52 3.63 9.95
N PHE A 50 11.25 4.55 10.59
CA PHE A 50 10.69 5.47 11.56
C PHE A 50 9.62 6.39 10.96
N VAL A 51 9.87 6.96 9.78
CA VAL A 51 8.89 7.77 9.04
C VAL A 51 7.63 6.97 8.74
N LEU A 52 7.75 5.72 8.28
CA LEU A 52 6.59 4.86 8.03
C LEU A 52 5.76 4.64 9.31
N ILE A 53 6.40 4.35 10.44
CA ILE A 53 5.71 4.17 11.72
C ILE A 53 4.99 5.46 12.13
N VAL A 54 5.66 6.61 12.08
CA VAL A 54 5.08 7.91 12.42
C VAL A 54 3.88 8.22 11.53
N CYS A 55 3.97 7.96 10.23
CA CYS A 55 2.85 8.14 9.32
C CYS A 55 1.63 7.27 9.70
N ILE A 56 1.83 6.02 10.11
CA ILE A 56 0.72 5.15 10.59
C ILE A 56 0.04 5.77 11.81
N PHE A 57 0.82 6.20 12.81
CA PHE A 57 0.28 6.84 14.01
C PHE A 57 -0.50 8.11 13.70
N ILE A 58 0.00 8.94 12.77
CA ILE A 58 -0.68 10.16 12.32
C ILE A 58 -2.05 9.85 11.67
N TYR A 59 -2.17 8.72 10.97
CA TYR A 59 -3.45 8.29 10.39
C TYR A 59 -4.44 7.77 11.44
N GLU A 60 -3.97 7.03 12.44
CA GLU A 60 -4.82 6.48 13.51
C GLU A 60 -5.37 7.57 14.45
N LEU A 61 -4.56 8.60 14.75
CA LEU A 61 -4.97 9.74 15.59
C LEU A 61 -6.15 10.54 15.02
N ARG A 62 -6.46 10.35 13.73
CA ARG A 62 -7.56 11.02 13.00
C ARG A 62 -8.95 10.67 13.53
N HIS A 63 -9.13 9.53 14.19
CA HIS A 63 -10.46 9.10 14.67
C HIS A 63 -11.01 9.96 15.82
N PHE A 64 -10.18 10.82 16.44
CA PHE A 64 -10.50 11.42 17.74
C PHE A 64 -10.67 12.95 17.75
N LYS A 65 -10.52 13.66 16.62
CA LYS A 65 -10.50 15.13 16.64
C LYS A 65 -11.19 15.77 15.43
N ASP A 66 -12.05 16.77 15.70
CA ASP A 66 -12.55 17.70 14.69
C ASP A 66 -11.38 18.56 14.18
N GLU A 67 -10.86 18.22 13.00
CA GLU A 67 -9.69 18.86 12.43
C GLU A 67 -10.04 20.10 11.58
N ASN A 68 -9.23 21.16 11.73
CA ASN A 68 -9.25 22.33 10.85
C ASN A 68 -8.91 21.92 9.40
N LEU A 69 -9.63 22.47 8.42
CA LEU A 69 -9.44 22.16 6.99
C LEU A 69 -7.98 22.32 6.52
N VAL A 70 -7.30 23.36 7.02
CA VAL A 70 -5.90 23.67 6.67
C VAL A 70 -4.94 22.62 7.21
N GLU A 71 -5.14 22.17 8.45
CA GLU A 71 -4.30 21.14 9.08
C GLU A 71 -4.43 19.80 8.34
N ASN A 72 -5.66 19.43 7.97
CA ASN A 72 -5.91 18.22 7.20
C ASN A 72 -5.29 18.30 5.78
N ALA A 73 -5.37 19.45 5.11
CA ALA A 73 -4.77 19.65 3.79
C ALA A 73 -3.24 19.52 3.83
N ILE A 74 -2.58 20.18 4.78
CA ILE A 74 -1.13 20.11 4.95
C ILE A 74 -0.70 18.68 5.25
N ARG A 75 -1.42 17.99 6.14
CA ARG A 75 -1.12 16.59 6.48
C ARG A 75 -1.18 15.69 5.24
N ILE A 76 -2.25 15.75 4.46
CA ILE A 76 -2.42 14.92 3.26
C ILE A 76 -1.29 15.20 2.26
N CYS A 77 -0.93 16.47 2.06
CA CYS A 77 0.15 16.88 1.16
C CYS A 77 1.54 16.42 1.61
N VAL A 78 1.77 16.18 2.91
CA VAL A 78 3.10 15.81 3.44
C VAL A 78 3.23 14.31 3.69
N VAL A 79 2.21 13.68 4.26
CA VAL A 79 2.28 12.28 4.69
C VAL A 79 2.39 11.33 3.50
N HIS A 80 1.61 11.52 2.44
CA HIS A 80 1.65 10.62 1.27
C HIS A 80 2.99 10.69 0.50
N PRO A 81 3.57 11.87 0.22
CA PRO A 81 4.90 11.93 -0.40
C PRO A 81 6.01 11.40 0.51
N LEU A 82 5.99 11.69 1.81
CA LEU A 82 7.00 11.17 2.74
C LEU A 82 6.94 9.64 2.83
N TRP A 83 5.75 9.06 2.91
CA TRP A 83 5.55 7.61 2.85
C TRP A 83 6.16 7.02 1.57
N SER A 84 5.86 7.63 0.44
CA SER A 84 6.34 7.19 -0.87
C SER A 84 7.86 7.30 -0.98
N PHE A 85 8.45 8.38 -0.48
CA PHE A 85 9.90 8.58 -0.42
C PHE A 85 10.57 7.52 0.45
N ALA A 86 10.02 7.24 1.64
CA ALA A 86 10.55 6.22 2.54
C ALA A 86 10.58 4.83 1.89
N ILE A 87 9.50 4.46 1.18
CA ILE A 87 9.43 3.21 0.41
C ILE A 87 10.43 3.22 -0.75
N CYS A 88 10.51 4.32 -1.51
CA CYS A 88 11.44 4.43 -2.64
C CYS A 88 12.90 4.24 -2.19
N TRP A 89 13.25 4.76 -1.02
CA TRP A 89 14.57 4.56 -0.43
C TRP A 89 14.85 3.09 -0.11
N ILE A 90 13.88 2.38 0.49
CA ILE A 90 14.01 0.94 0.79
C ILE A 90 14.23 0.15 -0.50
N ILE A 91 13.42 0.43 -1.53
CA ILE A 91 13.56 -0.22 -2.84
C ILE A 91 14.93 0.07 -3.47
N TYR A 92 15.38 1.33 -3.44
CA TYR A 92 16.71 1.72 -3.94
C TYR A 92 17.83 0.95 -3.23
N ALA A 93 17.74 0.81 -1.91
CA ALA A 93 18.74 0.13 -1.11
C ALA A 93 18.77 -1.39 -1.37
N CYS A 94 17.61 -2.00 -1.61
CA CYS A 94 17.48 -3.40 -2.02
C CYS A 94 18.02 -3.63 -3.44
N ALA A 95 17.65 -2.77 -4.41
CA ALA A 95 18.04 -2.91 -5.81
C ALA A 95 19.55 -2.77 -6.04
N ASN A 96 20.21 -1.88 -5.28
CA ASN A 96 21.67 -1.70 -5.35
C ASN A 96 22.46 -2.73 -4.53
N GLY A 97 21.79 -3.67 -3.87
CA GLY A 97 22.45 -4.71 -3.08
C GLY A 97 23.11 -4.22 -1.78
N TYR A 98 22.79 -3.01 -1.30
CA TYR A 98 23.39 -2.47 -0.08
C TYR A 98 22.93 -3.22 1.18
N ILE A 99 21.74 -3.83 1.15
CA ILE A 99 21.15 -4.51 2.30
C ILE A 99 20.73 -5.94 1.93
N PRO A 100 21.68 -6.86 1.72
CA PRO A 100 21.39 -8.19 1.17
C PRO A 100 20.51 -9.06 2.09
N LYS A 101 20.64 -8.91 3.42
CA LYS A 101 19.82 -9.66 4.39
C LYS A 101 18.33 -9.31 4.29
N ILE A 102 18.04 -8.01 4.24
CA ILE A 102 16.66 -7.50 4.13
C ILE A 102 16.10 -7.81 2.74
N ASN A 103 16.90 -7.65 1.69
CA ASN A 103 16.50 -8.01 0.33
C ASN A 103 16.07 -9.49 0.25
N ARG A 104 16.83 -10.41 0.83
CA ARG A 104 16.46 -11.84 0.86
C ARG A 104 15.12 -12.10 1.55
N PHE A 105 14.81 -11.36 2.62
CA PHE A 105 13.53 -11.46 3.31
C PHE A 105 12.38 -10.90 2.46
N LEU A 106 12.58 -9.73 1.84
CA LEU A 106 11.55 -9.08 1.01
C LEU A 106 11.32 -9.81 -0.32
N SER A 107 12.31 -10.54 -0.83
CA SER A 107 12.20 -11.35 -2.05
C SER A 107 11.66 -12.77 -1.80
N LEU A 108 11.09 -13.05 -0.62
CA LEU A 108 10.46 -14.34 -0.36
C LEU A 108 9.22 -14.53 -1.27
N PRO A 109 8.97 -15.76 -1.78
CA PRO A 109 7.88 -16.03 -2.72
C PRO A 109 6.49 -15.76 -2.12
N ILE A 110 6.38 -15.78 -0.80
CA ILE A 110 5.14 -15.44 -0.07
C ILE A 110 4.71 -14.00 -0.40
N PHE A 111 5.65 -13.05 -0.43
CA PHE A 111 5.34 -11.66 -0.75
C PHE A 111 4.94 -11.49 -2.22
N GLU A 112 5.46 -12.31 -3.11
CA GLU A 112 5.04 -12.31 -4.52
C GLU A 112 3.57 -12.75 -4.67
N ILE A 113 3.16 -13.79 -3.93
CA ILE A 113 1.77 -14.26 -3.93
C ILE A 113 0.84 -13.18 -3.34
N ILE A 114 1.23 -12.61 -2.20
CA ILE A 114 0.45 -11.54 -1.54
C ILE A 114 0.32 -10.32 -2.47
N ALA A 115 1.39 -9.94 -3.16
CA ALA A 115 1.38 -8.81 -4.09
C ALA A 115 0.39 -9.01 -5.25
N LYS A 116 0.29 -10.23 -5.78
CA LYS A 116 -0.70 -10.57 -6.83
C LYS A 116 -2.14 -10.44 -6.31
N ILE A 117 -2.41 -11.02 -5.13
CA ILE A 117 -3.76 -10.99 -4.53
C ILE A 117 -4.17 -9.57 -4.13
N SER A 118 -3.21 -8.71 -3.78
CA SER A 118 -3.47 -7.35 -3.28
C SER A 118 -4.32 -6.49 -4.23
N TYR A 119 -4.14 -6.63 -5.55
CA TYR A 119 -4.93 -5.87 -6.52
C TYR A 119 -6.40 -6.31 -6.54
N SER A 120 -6.65 -7.61 -6.69
CA SER A 120 -7.98 -8.20 -6.55
C SER A 120 -8.64 -7.82 -5.22
N MET A 121 -7.88 -7.89 -4.12
CA MET A 121 -8.34 -7.56 -2.78
C MET A 121 -8.78 -6.10 -2.64
N TYR A 122 -8.07 -5.16 -3.28
CA TYR A 122 -8.45 -3.75 -3.30
C TYR A 122 -9.80 -3.51 -3.98
N ILE A 123 -10.04 -4.14 -5.13
CA ILE A 123 -11.30 -3.99 -5.88
C ILE A 123 -12.47 -4.60 -5.10
N ILE A 124 -12.28 -5.83 -4.60
CA ILE A 124 -13.33 -6.58 -3.91
C ILE A 124 -13.63 -5.99 -2.54
N HIS A 125 -12.65 -5.37 -1.88
CA HIS A 125 -12.87 -4.69 -0.60
C HIS A 125 -14.03 -3.69 -0.68
N TYR A 126 -14.06 -2.88 -1.73
CA TYR A 126 -15.10 -1.86 -1.91
C TYR A 126 -16.49 -2.49 -2.13
N THR A 127 -16.58 -3.56 -2.90
CA THR A 127 -17.87 -4.24 -3.15
C THR A 127 -18.37 -4.93 -1.89
N GLN A 128 -17.49 -5.60 -1.14
CA GLN A 128 -17.81 -6.24 0.14
C GLN A 128 -18.28 -5.22 1.18
N MET A 129 -17.57 -4.08 1.29
CA MET A 129 -17.95 -3.02 2.22
C MET A 129 -19.36 -2.48 1.93
N ASN A 130 -19.68 -2.22 0.66
CA ASN A 130 -21.02 -1.76 0.28
C ASN A 130 -22.10 -2.82 0.56
N ASN A 131 -21.85 -4.08 0.21
CA ASN A 131 -22.79 -5.17 0.48
C ASN A 131 -23.10 -5.31 1.97
N SER A 132 -22.09 -5.15 2.83
CA SER A 132 -22.28 -5.13 4.27
C SER A 132 -23.14 -3.98 4.75
N VAL A 133 -22.90 -2.77 4.24
CA VAL A 133 -23.71 -1.59 4.59
C VAL A 133 -25.17 -1.76 4.15
N PHE A 134 -25.42 -2.26 2.94
CA PHE A 134 -26.79 -2.50 2.45
C PHE A 134 -27.50 -3.64 3.19
N SER A 135 -26.76 -4.64 3.66
CA SER A 135 -27.29 -5.78 4.41
C SER A 135 -27.40 -5.49 5.91
N MET A 136 -26.93 -4.34 6.38
CA MET A 136 -26.86 -4.02 7.80
C MET A 136 -28.25 -3.74 8.37
N ARG A 137 -28.75 -4.67 9.19
CA ARG A 137 -30.03 -4.53 9.93
C ARG A 137 -29.84 -4.32 11.44
N ARG A 138 -28.58 -4.27 11.90
CA ARG A 138 -28.18 -4.20 13.32
C ARG A 138 -27.54 -2.86 13.65
N ARG A 139 -27.74 -2.36 14.88
CA ARG A 139 -27.06 -1.16 15.40
C ARG A 139 -25.57 -1.48 15.60
N ILE A 140 -24.70 -0.56 15.18
CA ILE A 140 -23.27 -0.63 15.43
C ILE A 140 -23.04 -0.27 16.90
N ILE A 141 -22.54 -1.22 17.69
CA ILE A 141 -22.10 -0.97 19.05
C ILE A 141 -20.59 -0.76 18.97
N PHE A 142 -20.13 0.45 19.28
CA PHE A 142 -18.71 0.79 19.26
C PHE A 142 -18.04 0.26 20.54
N ASP A 143 -17.79 -1.03 20.57
CA ASP A 143 -16.83 -1.61 21.50
C ASP A 143 -15.52 -1.93 20.75
N SER A 144 -14.40 -1.61 21.39
CA SER A 144 -13.06 -1.76 20.80
C SER A 144 -12.74 -3.21 20.44
N TYR A 145 -13.19 -4.15 21.26
CA TYR A 145 -12.95 -5.58 21.06
C TYR A 145 -13.80 -6.14 19.91
N GLU A 146 -15.10 -5.84 19.90
CA GLU A 146 -16.02 -6.24 18.83
C GLU A 146 -15.61 -5.63 17.48
N THR A 147 -15.19 -4.37 17.45
CA THR A 147 -14.74 -3.71 16.21
C THR A 147 -13.47 -4.37 15.65
N ALA A 148 -12.56 -4.80 16.53
CA ALA A 148 -11.34 -5.50 16.11
C ALA A 148 -11.66 -6.89 15.54
N ILE A 149 -12.59 -7.63 16.15
CA ILE A 149 -13.05 -8.92 15.62
C ILE A 149 -13.73 -8.74 14.26
N GLU A 150 -14.64 -7.77 14.13
CA GLU A 150 -15.30 -7.48 12.85
C GLU A 150 -14.27 -7.14 11.76
N ALA A 151 -13.26 -6.32 12.07
CA ALA A 151 -12.19 -5.99 11.12
C ALA A 151 -11.42 -7.23 10.66
N CYS A 152 -11.06 -8.13 11.58
CA CYS A 152 -10.41 -9.41 11.27
C CYS A 152 -11.29 -10.29 10.39
N GLU A 153 -12.58 -10.41 10.70
CA GLU A 153 -13.53 -11.17 9.88
C GLU A 153 -13.63 -10.62 8.46
N TYR A 154 -13.72 -9.30 8.32
CA TYR A 154 -13.76 -8.64 7.02
C TYR A 154 -12.49 -8.87 6.22
N LEU A 155 -11.33 -8.79 6.87
CA LEU A 155 -10.04 -9.02 6.23
C LEU A 155 -9.94 -10.46 5.70
N ILE A 156 -10.33 -11.45 6.51
CA ILE A 156 -10.30 -12.88 6.13
C ILE A 156 -11.28 -13.14 4.97
N LYS A 157 -12.53 -12.68 5.08
CA LYS A 157 -13.54 -12.85 4.03
C LYS A 157 -13.08 -12.21 2.72
N ASN A 158 -12.54 -11.00 2.78
CA ASN A 158 -12.04 -10.30 1.60
C ASN A 158 -10.84 -11.02 0.97
N ALA A 159 -9.89 -11.49 1.78
CA ALA A 159 -8.73 -12.23 1.29
C ALA A 159 -9.13 -13.54 0.58
N LEU A 160 -10.12 -14.26 1.11
CA LEU A 160 -10.62 -15.49 0.48
C LEU A 160 -11.27 -15.23 -0.88
N VAL A 161 -12.20 -14.26 -0.95
CA VAL A 161 -12.88 -13.90 -2.20
C VAL A 161 -11.88 -13.34 -3.22
N ALA A 162 -10.93 -12.52 -2.77
CA ALA A 162 -9.86 -11.99 -3.60
C ALA A 162 -8.99 -13.08 -4.20
N THR A 163 -8.62 -14.10 -3.40
CA THR A 163 -7.82 -15.23 -3.91
C THR A 163 -8.55 -15.97 -5.02
N ILE A 164 -9.85 -16.23 -4.85
CA ILE A 164 -10.68 -16.88 -5.89
C ILE A 164 -10.72 -16.02 -7.16
N ALA A 165 -10.92 -14.71 -7.01
CA ALA A 165 -10.95 -13.79 -8.14
C ALA A 165 -9.60 -13.70 -8.87
N THR A 166 -8.48 -13.64 -8.15
CA THR A 166 -7.13 -13.66 -8.72
C THR A 166 -6.90 -14.93 -9.54
N LEU A 167 -7.30 -16.09 -9.01
CA LEU A 167 -7.16 -17.37 -9.71
C LEU A 167 -8.06 -17.47 -10.95
N ALA A 168 -9.30 -16.97 -10.86
CA ALA A 168 -10.27 -17.06 -11.95
C ALA A 168 -10.05 -16.03 -13.07
N ILE A 169 -9.51 -14.86 -12.75
CA ILE A 169 -9.44 -13.72 -13.67
C ILE A 169 -7.98 -13.35 -13.98
N GLU A 170 -7.17 -13.03 -12.98
CA GLU A 170 -5.81 -12.51 -13.22
C GLU A 170 -4.87 -13.56 -13.80
N MET A 171 -4.88 -14.78 -13.26
CA MET A 171 -3.99 -15.87 -13.71
C MET A 171 -4.19 -16.28 -15.19
N PRO A 172 -5.43 -16.46 -15.71
CA PRO A 172 -5.61 -16.74 -17.13
C PRO A 172 -5.22 -15.55 -18.00
N ILE A 173 -5.52 -14.31 -17.60
CA ILE A 173 -5.14 -13.11 -18.36
C ILE A 173 -3.61 -13.03 -18.47
N ILE A 174 -2.87 -13.20 -17.38
CA ILE A 174 -1.40 -13.19 -17.38
C ILE A 174 -0.86 -14.28 -18.32
N SER A 175 -1.49 -15.46 -18.33
CA SER A 175 -1.09 -16.57 -19.21
C SER A 175 -1.32 -16.22 -20.69
N ILE A 176 -2.46 -15.61 -21.02
CA ILE A 176 -2.77 -15.15 -22.38
C ILE A 176 -1.80 -14.04 -22.82
N THR A 177 -1.52 -13.05 -21.96
CA THR A 177 -0.59 -11.96 -22.28
C THR A 177 0.82 -12.47 -22.52
N LYS A 178 1.29 -13.43 -21.72
CA LYS A 178 2.58 -14.10 -21.96
C LYS A 178 2.60 -14.83 -23.31
N LEU A 179 1.53 -15.53 -23.67
CA LEU A 179 1.44 -16.21 -24.97
C LEU A 179 1.43 -15.22 -26.15
N LEU A 180 0.79 -14.07 -26.00
CA LEU A 180 0.76 -13.02 -27.03
C LEU A 180 2.12 -12.33 -27.18
N LEU A 181 2.77 -11.97 -26.06
CA LEU A 181 4.05 -11.27 -26.06
C LEU A 181 5.23 -12.18 -26.44
N ASN A 182 5.18 -13.47 -26.12
CA ASN A 182 6.22 -14.44 -26.52
C ASN A 182 6.14 -14.84 -28.00
N LYS A 183 5.15 -14.31 -28.73
CA LYS A 183 4.98 -14.46 -30.17
C LYS A 183 5.53 -13.26 -30.96
N TYR A 184 6.07 -12.26 -30.27
CA TYR A 184 6.81 -11.11 -30.79
C TYR A 184 8.23 -11.10 -30.23
#